data_AF-A0A2S2QC59-F1
#
_entry.id   AF-A0A2S2QC59-F1
#
_cell.length_a   1.000
_cell.length_b   1.000
_cell.length_c   1.000
_cell.angle_alpha   90.00
_cell.angle_beta   90.00
_cell.angle_gamma   90.00
#
_symmetry.space_group_name_H-M   'P 1'
#
loop_
_entity.id
_entity.type
_entity.pdbx_description
1 polymer ?
#
loop_
_entity_poly.entity_id
_entity_poly.type
_entity_poly.pdbx_seq_one_letter_code
_entity_poly.pdbx_strand_id
1 'polypeptide(L)'
;MSTENKSDSSSSDSDMEQDSQQQYKFRGFKGEGEDLLPNLPPVVKKRVKALKNLLVSQTDIDVKFYTELHILECKYHKLYADFYNKRSDIVQGNYEPTEEECDFPSDDEDDVKDLSTDMEGKVKLEDKKPETTIDNEQIKGIPDFWLTILKNTSLISDMIQPHDEPILSHLTDIKVYLLDEPMVIHIPFFI
;
A
#
# COMPACT_ATOMS: atom_id res chain seq x y z
N MET A 1 1.25 62.93 -8.27
CA MET A 1 2.47 62.11 -8.38
C MET A 1 2.10 60.72 -7.93
N SER A 2 1.91 59.83 -8.90
CA SER A 2 1.69 58.40 -8.70
C SER A 2 2.96 57.75 -8.17
N THR A 3 2.84 56.78 -7.26
CA THR A 3 3.69 55.59 -7.24
C THR A 3 2.96 54.51 -6.44
N GLU A 4 2.51 53.49 -7.17
CA GLU A 4 2.15 52.18 -6.64
C GLU A 4 3.42 51.49 -6.13
N ASN A 5 3.33 50.80 -4.99
CA ASN A 5 4.35 49.83 -4.59
C ASN A 5 3.70 48.46 -4.53
N LYS A 6 4.07 47.63 -5.51
CA LYS A 6 3.66 46.25 -5.71
C LYS A 6 4.67 45.39 -4.96
N SER A 7 4.25 44.76 -3.86
CA SER A 7 5.06 43.77 -3.15
C SER A 7 4.85 42.40 -3.81
N ASP A 8 5.87 41.93 -4.53
CA ASP A 8 5.95 40.60 -5.12
C ASP A 8 5.81 39.51 -4.04
N SER A 9 4.76 38.70 -4.18
CA SER A 9 4.62 37.40 -3.52
C SER A 9 4.58 36.35 -4.62
N SER A 10 5.75 35.86 -5.04
CA SER A 10 5.82 34.84 -6.10
C SER A 10 6.96 33.83 -5.91
N SER A 11 7.59 33.77 -4.73
CA SER A 11 8.82 32.99 -4.55
C SER A 11 8.68 31.74 -3.68
N SER A 12 7.48 31.20 -3.47
CA SER A 12 7.29 30.03 -2.58
C SER A 12 6.56 28.84 -3.21
N ASP A 13 5.88 29.02 -4.35
CA ASP A 13 5.26 27.91 -5.09
C ASP A 13 6.24 27.21 -6.05
N SER A 14 7.27 27.92 -6.51
CA SER A 14 8.23 27.42 -7.49
C SER A 14 9.19 26.35 -6.94
N ASP A 15 9.36 26.31 -5.61
CA ASP A 15 10.34 25.44 -4.96
C ASP A 15 9.74 24.08 -4.59
N MET A 16 8.41 23.99 -4.38
CA MET A 16 7.72 22.71 -4.13
C MET A 16 7.45 21.91 -5.40
N GLU A 17 7.17 22.57 -6.54
CA GLU A 17 7.03 21.90 -7.84
C GLU A 17 8.35 21.30 -8.35
N GLN A 18 9.50 21.84 -7.91
CA GLN A 18 10.80 21.30 -8.30
C GLN A 18 11.15 19.99 -7.59
N ASP A 19 10.59 19.73 -6.41
CA ASP A 19 10.96 18.58 -5.57
C ASP A 19 10.11 17.33 -5.89
N SER A 20 8.84 17.51 -6.27
CA SER A 20 7.99 16.41 -6.75
C SER A 20 8.47 15.87 -8.11
N GLN A 21 8.96 16.74 -8.99
CA GLN A 21 9.62 16.31 -10.23
C GLN A 21 10.99 15.67 -10.00
N GLN A 22 11.64 15.88 -8.85
CA GLN A 22 12.94 15.27 -8.55
C GLN A 22 12.84 13.79 -8.19
N GLN A 23 11.74 13.32 -7.60
CA GLN A 23 11.60 11.91 -7.24
C GLN A 23 11.58 10.98 -8.46
N TYR A 24 11.08 11.45 -9.60
CA TYR A 24 11.00 10.68 -10.84
C TYR A 24 11.98 11.12 -11.93
N LYS A 25 12.82 12.13 -11.68
CA LYS A 25 13.96 12.41 -12.57
C LYS A 25 14.82 11.17 -12.61
N PHE A 26 14.99 10.60 -13.81
CA PHE A 26 15.87 9.47 -14.09
C PHE A 26 17.22 9.69 -13.40
N ARG A 27 17.37 9.12 -12.19
CA ARG A 27 18.64 9.11 -11.47
C ARG A 27 19.48 8.13 -12.24
N GLY A 28 20.27 8.67 -13.17
CA GLY A 28 21.00 7.90 -14.17
C GLY A 28 21.58 6.64 -13.54
N PHE A 29 21.20 5.48 -14.08
CA PHE A 29 21.70 4.19 -13.63
C PHE A 29 23.23 4.27 -13.57
N LYS A 30 23.78 4.40 -12.36
CA LYS A 30 25.21 4.42 -12.13
C LYS A 30 25.69 2.97 -12.05
N GLY A 31 25.54 2.28 -13.18
CA GLY A 31 26.01 0.91 -13.34
C GLY A 31 27.51 0.88 -13.55
N GLU A 32 28.12 -0.27 -13.28
CA GLU A 32 29.55 -0.58 -13.44
C GLU A 32 30.11 -0.35 -14.87
N GLY A 33 29.27 0.06 -15.83
CA GLY A 33 29.64 0.42 -17.20
C GLY A 33 29.96 1.89 -17.44
N GLU A 34 29.89 2.78 -16.43
CA GLU A 34 30.24 4.20 -16.61
C GLU A 34 31.71 4.39 -17.03
N ASP A 35 32.61 3.50 -16.56
CA ASP A 35 34.05 3.50 -16.90
C ASP A 35 34.35 3.09 -18.35
N LEU A 36 33.38 2.52 -19.08
CA LEU A 36 33.55 2.13 -20.49
C LEU A 36 33.28 3.27 -21.45
N LEU A 37 32.44 4.25 -21.07
CA LEU A 37 32.04 5.40 -21.89
C LEU A 37 33.22 6.23 -22.43
N PRO A 38 34.26 6.59 -21.64
CA PRO A 38 35.36 7.42 -22.13
C PRO A 38 36.23 6.70 -23.18
N ASN A 39 36.29 5.37 -23.17
CA ASN A 39 37.11 4.57 -24.09
C ASN A 39 36.43 4.25 -25.44
N LEU A 40 35.17 4.67 -25.62
CA LEU A 40 34.44 4.43 -26.87
C LEU A 40 34.85 5.39 -28.00
N PRO A 41 34.88 4.93 -29.27
CA PRO A 41 35.07 5.80 -30.43
C PRO A 41 34.03 6.93 -30.49
N PRO A 42 34.38 8.12 -31.01
CA PRO A 42 33.46 9.27 -31.07
C PRO A 42 32.11 8.99 -31.74
N VAL A 43 32.11 8.15 -32.79
CA VAL A 43 30.90 7.73 -33.50
C VAL A 43 29.96 6.93 -32.59
N VAL A 44 30.52 6.06 -31.75
CA VAL A 44 29.76 5.26 -30.79
C VAL A 44 29.22 6.14 -29.66
N LYS A 45 30.03 7.07 -29.15
CA LYS A 45 29.59 8.08 -28.16
C LYS A 45 28.38 8.88 -28.63
N LYS A 46 28.36 9.28 -29.91
CA LYS A 46 27.22 9.99 -30.51
C LYS A 46 25.94 9.13 -30.52
N ARG A 47 26.06 7.84 -30.86
CA ARG A 47 24.93 6.89 -30.82
C ARG A 47 24.43 6.67 -29.39
N VAL A 48 25.33 6.46 -28.44
CA VAL A 48 24.97 6.30 -27.01
C VAL A 48 24.25 7.55 -26.49
N LYS A 49 24.70 8.75 -26.85
CA LYS A 49 24.00 9.99 -26.48
C LYS A 49 22.59 10.06 -27.08
N ALA A 50 22.41 9.64 -28.33
CA ALA A 50 21.09 9.56 -28.95
C ALA A 50 20.18 8.55 -28.23
N LEU A 51 20.71 7.38 -27.84
CA LEU A 51 19.97 6.38 -27.05
C LEU A 51 19.61 6.90 -25.65
N LYS A 52 20.50 7.65 -24.99
CA LYS A 52 20.19 8.30 -23.70
C LYS A 52 19.02 9.28 -23.84
N ASN A 53 18.99 10.08 -24.90
CA ASN A 53 17.85 10.98 -25.15
C ASN A 53 16.55 10.20 -25.37
N LEU A 54 16.60 9.09 -26.11
CA LEU A 54 15.44 8.23 -26.29
C LEU A 54 14.93 7.64 -24.97
N LEU A 55 15.86 7.21 -24.10
CA LEU A 55 15.51 6.69 -22.77
C LEU A 55 14.87 7.77 -21.89
N VAL A 56 15.35 9.01 -21.95
CA VAL A 56 14.71 10.14 -21.26
C VAL A 56 13.27 10.32 -21.75
N SER A 57 13.04 10.33 -23.07
CA SER A 57 11.69 10.43 -23.62
C SER A 57 10.79 9.25 -23.24
N GLN A 58 11.34 8.05 -23.05
CA GLN A 58 10.60 6.90 -22.52
C GLN A 58 10.23 7.13 -21.04
N THR A 59 11.17 7.60 -20.22
CA THR A 59 10.90 7.92 -18.81
C THR A 59 9.80 8.99 -18.69
N ASP A 60 9.75 9.99 -19.57
CA ASP A 60 8.67 10.99 -19.58
C ASP A 60 7.28 10.37 -19.79
N ILE A 61 7.20 9.25 -20.53
CA ILE A 61 5.97 8.49 -20.73
C ILE A 61 5.66 7.66 -19.47
N ASP A 62 6.66 6.99 -18.90
CA ASP A 62 6.51 6.20 -17.69
C ASP A 62 6.00 7.06 -16.51
N VAL A 63 6.54 8.28 -16.34
CA VAL A 63 6.09 9.22 -15.31
C VAL A 63 4.60 9.53 -15.45
N LYS A 64 4.11 9.76 -16.67
CA LYS A 64 2.67 10.01 -16.91
C LYS A 64 1.84 8.79 -16.59
N PHE A 65 2.30 7.60 -17.00
CA PHE A 65 1.61 6.35 -16.71
C PHE A 65 1.49 6.11 -15.21
N TYR A 66 2.58 6.21 -14.45
CA TYR A 66 2.54 5.99 -13.00
C TYR A 66 1.76 7.08 -12.26
N THR A 67 1.77 8.32 -12.75
CA THR A 67 0.93 9.39 -12.22
C THR A 67 -0.55 9.07 -12.38
N GLU A 68 -0.97 8.68 -13.59
CA GLU A 68 -2.36 8.31 -13.86
C GLU A 68 -2.80 7.06 -13.10
N LEU A 69 -1.90 6.07 -12.98
CA LEU A 69 -2.12 4.87 -12.17
C LEU A 69 -2.33 5.21 -10.69
N HIS A 70 -1.48 6.05 -10.10
CA HIS A 70 -1.61 6.47 -8.71
C HIS A 70 -2.94 7.19 -8.44
N ILE A 71 -3.34 8.11 -9.33
CA ILE A 71 -4.64 8.79 -9.24
C ILE A 71 -5.78 7.77 -9.28
N LEU A 72 -5.66 6.73 -10.11
CA LEU A 72 -6.63 5.65 -10.20
C LEU A 72 -6.68 4.83 -8.90
N GLU A 73 -5.53 4.47 -8.34
CA GLU A 73 -5.42 3.77 -7.06
C GLU A 73 -6.06 4.58 -5.93
N CYS A 74 -5.75 5.87 -5.82
CA CYS A 74 -6.36 6.77 -4.85
C CYS A 74 -7.89 6.86 -4.99
N LYS A 75 -8.40 6.89 -6.22
CA LYS A 75 -9.84 6.90 -6.50
C LYS A 75 -10.53 5.64 -5.97
N TYR A 76 -10.01 4.46 -6.27
CA TYR A 76 -10.63 3.21 -5.83
C TYR A 76 -10.39 2.92 -4.36
N HIS A 77 -9.26 3.33 -3.80
CA HIS A 77 -8.99 3.23 -2.38
C HIS A 77 -10.05 3.95 -1.53
N LYS A 78 -10.53 5.12 -1.98
CA LYS A 78 -11.64 5.84 -1.33
C LYS A 78 -12.96 5.04 -1.32
N LEU A 79 -13.21 4.21 -2.35
CA LEU A 79 -14.39 3.33 -2.40
C LEU A 79 -14.26 2.12 -1.48
N TYR A 80 -13.04 1.67 -1.21
CA TYR A 80 -12.80 0.57 -0.27
C TYR A 80 -12.83 1.01 1.21
N ALA A 81 -12.74 2.30 1.48
CA ALA A 81 -12.65 2.84 2.83
C ALA A 81 -13.79 2.37 3.75
N ASP A 82 -15.02 2.33 3.25
CA ASP A 82 -16.18 1.90 4.03
C ASP A 82 -16.10 0.42 4.42
N PHE A 83 -15.61 -0.44 3.54
CA PHE A 83 -15.39 -1.85 3.85
C PHE A 83 -14.30 -2.04 4.91
N TYR A 84 -13.20 -1.27 4.83
CA TYR A 84 -12.13 -1.35 5.83
C TYR A 84 -12.55 -0.83 7.19
N ASN A 85 -13.31 0.27 7.22
CA ASN A 85 -13.85 0.81 8.47
C ASN A 85 -14.85 -0.18 9.10
N LYS A 86 -15.78 -0.73 8.30
CA LYS A 86 -16.73 -1.75 8.79
C LYS A 86 -16.03 -3.00 9.29
N ARG A 87 -15.00 -3.50 8.59
CA ARG A 87 -14.16 -4.60 9.07
C ARG A 87 -13.52 -4.25 10.43
N SER A 88 -12.99 -3.04 10.57
CA SER A 88 -12.39 -2.57 11.83
C SER A 88 -13.41 -2.61 12.97
N ASP A 89 -14.63 -2.15 12.72
CA ASP A 89 -15.72 -2.17 13.71
C ASP A 89 -16.12 -3.60 14.11
N ILE A 90 -16.18 -4.54 13.16
CA ILE A 90 -16.48 -5.95 13.43
C ILE A 90 -15.34 -6.59 14.24
N VAL A 91 -14.09 -6.43 13.79
CA VAL A 91 -12.91 -7.02 14.44
C VAL A 91 -12.75 -6.53 15.88
N GLN A 92 -13.06 -5.26 16.16
CA GLN A 92 -13.00 -4.70 17.50
C GLN A 92 -14.27 -4.96 18.34
N GLY A 93 -15.33 -5.52 17.74
CA GLY A 93 -16.62 -5.74 18.38
C GLY A 93 -17.37 -4.45 18.71
N ASN A 94 -17.16 -3.40 17.92
CA ASN A 94 -17.94 -2.15 17.98
C ASN A 94 -19.24 -2.24 17.16
N TYR A 95 -19.29 -3.18 16.22
CA TYR A 95 -20.47 -3.49 15.40
C TYR A 95 -20.69 -5.00 15.37
N GLU A 96 -21.92 -5.43 15.65
CA GLU A 96 -22.33 -6.83 15.52
C GLU A 96 -23.00 -7.02 14.16
N PRO A 97 -22.49 -7.93 13.30
CA PRO A 97 -23.09 -8.22 11.99
C PRO A 97 -24.55 -8.67 12.11
N THR A 98 -25.37 -8.31 11.12
CA THR A 98 -26.76 -8.79 11.04
C THR A 98 -26.84 -10.20 10.48
N GLU A 99 -27.96 -10.91 10.70
CA GLU A 99 -28.19 -12.25 10.14
C GLU A 99 -28.02 -12.29 8.61
N GLU A 100 -28.47 -11.24 7.91
CA GLU A 100 -28.32 -11.11 6.45
C GLU A 100 -26.86 -10.96 6.01
N GLU A 101 -26.01 -10.32 6.82
CA GLU A 101 -24.58 -10.13 6.53
C GLU A 101 -23.76 -11.38 6.81
N CYS A 102 -24.26 -12.25 7.69
CA CYS A 102 -23.69 -13.56 7.98
C CYS A 102 -24.14 -14.65 6.99
N ASP A 103 -25.16 -14.39 6.16
CA ASP A 103 -25.64 -15.32 5.12
C ASP A 103 -24.64 -15.39 3.96
N PHE A 104 -23.53 -16.08 4.20
CA PHE A 104 -22.50 -16.33 3.20
C PHE A 104 -22.81 -17.62 2.43
N PRO A 105 -23.02 -17.58 1.11
CA PRO A 105 -23.53 -18.71 0.32
C PRO A 105 -22.55 -19.89 0.14
N SER A 106 -21.41 -19.90 0.84
CA SER A 106 -20.29 -20.83 0.63
C SER A 106 -19.81 -21.44 1.96
N ASP A 107 -20.71 -22.04 2.71
CA ASP A 107 -20.35 -23.01 3.76
C ASP A 107 -19.93 -24.37 3.15
N ASP A 108 -20.09 -24.56 1.83
CA ASP A 108 -19.58 -25.70 1.06
C ASP A 108 -18.14 -25.42 0.56
N GLU A 109 -17.16 -26.10 1.16
CA GLU A 109 -15.70 -25.86 1.03
C GLU A 109 -15.09 -25.94 -0.40
N ASP A 110 -15.85 -26.31 -1.43
CA ASP A 110 -15.31 -26.56 -2.78
C ASP A 110 -15.38 -25.34 -3.73
N ASP A 111 -16.26 -24.36 -3.49
CA ASP A 111 -16.48 -23.22 -4.42
C ASP A 111 -15.62 -21.98 -4.11
N VAL A 112 -14.95 -21.92 -2.95
CA VAL A 112 -14.04 -20.80 -2.55
C VAL A 112 -12.62 -20.88 -3.14
N LYS A 113 -12.29 -21.97 -3.85
CA LYS A 113 -10.98 -22.11 -4.51
C LYS A 113 -10.75 -21.11 -5.66
N ASP A 114 -11.79 -20.50 -6.21
CA ASP A 114 -11.68 -19.67 -7.42
C ASP A 114 -11.43 -18.17 -7.15
N LEU A 115 -11.63 -17.68 -5.92
CA LEU A 115 -11.39 -16.25 -5.57
C LEU A 115 -10.11 -15.99 -4.78
N SER A 116 -9.36 -17.02 -4.36
CA SER A 116 -8.25 -16.88 -3.41
C SER A 116 -6.98 -17.65 -3.80
N THR A 117 -6.72 -17.85 -5.10
CA THR A 117 -5.65 -18.75 -5.59
C THR A 117 -4.21 -18.42 -5.16
N ASP A 118 -3.96 -17.41 -4.31
CA ASP A 118 -2.65 -17.07 -3.74
C ASP A 118 -2.58 -16.97 -2.20
N MET A 119 -3.60 -17.42 -1.44
CA MET A 119 -3.49 -17.48 0.04
C MET A 119 -3.87 -18.87 0.58
N GLU A 120 -2.93 -19.81 0.51
CA GLU A 120 -3.04 -21.12 1.18
C GLU A 120 -2.91 -20.95 2.71
N GLY A 121 -4.01 -20.57 3.35
CA GLY A 121 -4.15 -20.48 4.80
C GLY A 121 -5.59 -20.81 5.21
N LYS A 122 -5.97 -22.09 5.16
CA LYS A 122 -7.31 -22.54 5.55
C LYS A 122 -7.54 -22.32 7.06
N VAL A 123 -8.34 -21.33 7.43
CA VAL A 123 -9.02 -21.30 8.73
C VAL A 123 -10.34 -22.04 8.57
N LYS A 124 -10.45 -23.21 9.20
CA LYS A 124 -11.72 -23.96 9.29
C LYS A 124 -12.60 -23.30 10.35
N LEU A 125 -13.81 -22.87 9.97
CA LEU A 125 -14.88 -22.65 10.93
C LEU A 125 -15.52 -24.01 11.21
N GLU A 126 -14.99 -24.74 12.19
CA GLU A 126 -15.68 -25.93 12.71
C GLU A 126 -16.72 -25.44 13.74
N ASP A 127 -17.99 -25.81 13.56
CA ASP A 127 -19.07 -25.73 14.56
C ASP A 127 -18.80 -26.69 15.75
N LYS A 128 -17.64 -26.54 16.39
CA LYS A 128 -17.35 -27.15 17.68
C LYS A 128 -17.87 -26.21 18.74
N LYS A 129 -19.00 -26.58 19.34
CA LYS A 129 -19.40 -26.07 20.66
C LYS A 129 -18.15 -26.05 21.56
N PRO A 130 -17.73 -24.90 22.10
CA PRO A 130 -16.55 -24.85 22.94
C PRO A 130 -16.77 -25.72 24.18
N GLU A 131 -15.85 -26.66 24.44
CA GLU A 131 -15.77 -27.41 25.71
C GLU A 131 -15.25 -26.54 26.88
N THR A 132 -15.07 -25.24 26.63
CA THR A 132 -14.84 -24.22 27.66
C THR A 132 -16.06 -23.33 27.68
N THR A 133 -16.71 -23.25 28.85
CA THR A 133 -17.66 -22.19 29.21
C THR A 133 -16.90 -20.87 29.22
N ILE A 134 -16.64 -20.31 28.04
CA ILE A 134 -16.35 -18.89 27.90
C ILE A 134 -17.73 -18.25 27.96
N ASP A 135 -17.96 -17.43 28.99
CA ASP A 135 -19.18 -16.63 29.06
C ASP A 135 -19.25 -15.80 27.76
N ASN A 136 -20.18 -16.16 26.86
CA ASN A 136 -20.35 -15.51 25.55
C ASN A 136 -20.54 -13.98 25.68
N GLU A 137 -20.90 -13.50 26.87
CA GLU A 137 -21.06 -12.08 27.21
C GLU A 137 -19.74 -11.31 27.29
N GLN A 138 -18.57 -11.96 27.27
CA GLN A 138 -17.26 -11.30 27.42
C GLN A 138 -16.36 -11.29 26.17
N ILE A 139 -16.70 -12.03 25.11
CA ILE A 139 -15.89 -12.04 23.89
C ILE A 139 -16.28 -10.81 23.06
N LYS A 140 -15.43 -9.78 23.07
CA LYS A 140 -15.62 -8.58 22.25
C LYS A 140 -14.80 -8.69 20.96
N GLY A 141 -15.45 -8.71 19.81
CA GLY A 141 -14.81 -8.74 18.50
C GLY A 141 -14.11 -10.06 18.19
N ILE A 142 -13.03 -9.99 17.40
CA ILE A 142 -12.24 -11.15 16.97
C ILE A 142 -10.83 -11.04 17.58
N PRO A 143 -10.52 -11.80 18.65
CA PRO A 143 -9.19 -11.80 19.26
C PRO A 143 -8.08 -12.21 18.29
N ASP A 144 -6.90 -11.60 18.43
CA ASP A 144 -5.69 -11.90 17.65
C ASP A 144 -5.89 -11.89 16.12
N PHE A 145 -6.91 -11.18 15.61
CA PHE A 145 -7.26 -11.15 14.19
C PHE A 145 -6.05 -10.81 13.31
N TRP A 146 -5.38 -9.68 13.60
CA TRP A 146 -4.25 -9.23 12.81
C TRP A 146 -2.99 -10.07 13.01
N LEU A 147 -2.68 -10.50 14.25
CA LEU A 147 -1.57 -11.41 14.50
C LEU A 147 -1.73 -12.71 13.69
N THR A 148 -2.96 -13.25 13.68
CA THR A 148 -3.30 -14.45 12.90
C THR A 148 -3.09 -14.22 11.40
N ILE A 149 -3.55 -13.08 10.85
CA ILE A 149 -3.36 -12.76 9.43
C ILE A 149 -1.88 -12.61 9.08
N LEU A 150 -1.11 -11.86 9.88
CA LEU A 150 0.30 -11.62 9.61
C LEU A 150 1.13 -12.91 9.67
N LYS A 151 0.80 -13.83 10.59
CA LYS A 151 1.45 -15.17 10.67
C LYS A 151 1.07 -16.10 9.52
N ASN A 152 -0.10 -15.93 8.92
CA ASN A 152 -0.53 -16.70 7.76
C ASN A 152 -0.08 -16.08 6.42
N THR A 153 0.55 -14.90 6.44
CA THR A 153 1.09 -14.24 5.24
C THR A 153 2.55 -14.62 5.04
N SER A 154 2.87 -15.38 3.99
CA SER A 154 4.19 -15.99 3.76
C SER A 154 5.38 -15.02 3.89
N LEU A 155 5.29 -13.84 3.27
CA LEU A 155 6.37 -12.84 3.29
C LEU A 155 6.60 -12.21 4.67
N ILE A 156 5.56 -12.15 5.52
CA ILE A 156 5.60 -11.45 6.80
C ILE A 156 5.88 -12.42 7.95
N SER A 157 5.38 -13.66 7.87
CA SER A 157 5.50 -14.67 8.92
C SER A 157 6.95 -14.94 9.32
N ASP A 158 7.86 -15.05 8.34
CA ASP A 158 9.29 -15.26 8.58
C ASP A 158 9.98 -14.07 9.28
N MET A 159 9.36 -12.89 9.25
CA MET A 159 9.88 -11.68 9.91
C MET A 159 9.42 -11.54 11.36
N ILE A 160 8.35 -12.24 11.77
CA ILE A 160 7.78 -12.15 13.12
C ILE A 160 8.56 -13.06 14.07
N GLN A 161 9.10 -12.48 15.14
CA GLN A 161 9.81 -13.23 16.17
C GLN A 161 8.90 -13.52 17.37
N PRO A 162 9.23 -14.53 18.22
CA PRO A 162 8.40 -14.90 19.37
C PRO A 162 8.14 -13.76 20.36
N HIS A 163 9.02 -12.75 20.42
CA HIS A 163 8.85 -11.60 21.30
C HIS A 163 7.97 -10.49 20.69
N ASP A 164 7.70 -10.53 19.38
CA ASP A 164 6.80 -9.60 18.71
C ASP A 164 5.33 -10.00 18.93
N GLU A 165 5.05 -11.30 19.10
CA GLU A 165 3.67 -11.82 19.22
C GLU A 165 2.86 -11.12 20.33
N PRO A 166 3.37 -10.91 21.57
CA PRO A 166 2.62 -10.21 22.61
C PRO A 166 2.36 -8.74 22.30
N ILE A 167 3.13 -8.12 21.40
CA ILE A 167 2.92 -6.73 20.97
C ILE A 167 1.86 -6.73 19.86
N LEU A 168 2.01 -7.62 18.89
CA LEU A 168 1.10 -7.77 17.76
C LEU A 168 -0.29 -8.29 18.16
N SER A 169 -0.44 -8.98 19.30
CA SER A 169 -1.74 -9.36 19.86
C SER A 169 -2.60 -8.15 20.24
N HIS A 170 -1.98 -6.99 20.49
CA HIS A 170 -2.70 -5.75 20.78
C HIS A 170 -3.07 -4.98 19.51
N LEU A 171 -2.65 -5.44 18.32
CA LEU A 171 -2.91 -4.74 17.07
C LEU A 171 -4.42 -4.81 16.72
N THR A 172 -5.06 -3.65 16.68
CA THR A 172 -6.50 -3.49 16.44
C THR A 172 -6.84 -3.21 14.97
N ASP A 173 -5.95 -2.52 14.24
CA ASP A 173 -6.14 -2.24 12.82
C ASP A 173 -4.82 -1.98 12.09
N ILE A 174 -4.82 -2.26 10.78
CA ILE A 174 -3.78 -1.84 9.85
C ILE A 174 -4.47 -1.11 8.70
N LYS A 175 -4.14 0.17 8.52
CA LYS A 175 -4.72 0.98 7.44
C LYS A 175 -3.67 1.30 6.40
N VAL A 176 -4.13 1.61 5.20
CA VAL A 176 -3.31 2.15 4.12
C VAL A 176 -3.89 3.52 3.79
N TYR A 177 -3.01 4.51 3.61
CA TYR A 177 -3.37 5.84 3.14
C TYR A 177 -2.55 6.14 1.89
N LEU A 178 -3.23 6.42 0.80
CA LEU A 178 -2.62 6.88 -0.44
C LEU A 178 -2.72 8.41 -0.49
N LEU A 179 -1.57 9.08 -0.54
CA LEU A 179 -1.47 10.53 -0.62
C LEU A 179 -1.25 10.95 -2.07
N ASP A 180 -2.04 11.91 -2.55
CA ASP A 180 -1.95 12.41 -3.92
C ASP A 180 -0.68 13.26 -4.12
N GLU A 181 -0.36 14.14 -3.16
CA GLU A 181 0.83 15.00 -3.19
C GLU A 181 1.48 15.16 -1.80
N PRO A 182 2.74 14.71 -1.59
CA PRO A 182 3.53 13.88 -2.49
C PRO A 182 2.91 12.47 -2.66
N MET A 183 3.18 11.83 -3.81
CA MET A 183 2.74 10.45 -4.08
C MET A 183 3.41 9.48 -3.10
N VAL A 184 2.72 9.17 -2.01
CA VAL A 184 3.25 8.40 -0.89
C VAL A 184 2.19 7.44 -0.37
N ILE A 185 2.64 6.24 -0.03
CA ILE A 185 1.84 5.23 0.68
C ILE A 185 2.25 5.27 2.15
N HIS A 186 1.28 5.46 3.03
CA HIS A 186 1.47 5.44 4.48
C HIS A 186 0.68 4.29 5.12
N ILE A 187 1.35 3.43 5.89
CA ILE A 187 0.78 2.22 6.49
C ILE A 187 0.93 2.28 8.01
N PRO A 188 -0.03 2.91 8.73
CA PRO A 188 -0.02 2.92 10.19
C PRO A 188 -0.61 1.64 10.79
N PHE A 189 -0.02 1.26 11.93
CA PHE A 189 -0.41 0.16 12.78
C PHE A 189 -1.10 0.74 14.02
N PHE A 190 -2.32 0.30 14.33
CA PHE A 190 -3.11 0.78 15.46
C PHE A 190 -3.14 -0.28 16.55
N ILE A 191 -2.79 0.13 17.77
CA ILE A 191 -2.70 -0.70 18.97
C ILE A 191 -3.64 -0.10 20.02
#